data_AF-A0A955AD53-F1
#
_entry.id   AF-A0A955AD53-F1
#
_cell.length_a   1.000
_cell.length_b   1.000
_cell.length_c   1.000
_cell.angle_alpha   90.00
_cell.angle_beta   90.00
_cell.angle_gamma   90.00
#
_symmetry.space_group_name_H-M   'P 1'
#
loop_
_entity.id
_entity.type
_entity.pdbx_description
1 polymer ?
#
loop_
_entity_poly.entity_id
_entity_poly.type
_entity_poly.pdbx_seq_one_letter_code
_entity_poly.pdbx_strand_id
1 'polypeptide(L)' 'TVDAADYTIRKDAFGSTTELAADGNNNGVIDAADYTVWKDDFGNSATNVSVSTVPEPCALSLSLMAAGMLLGSTRRQRC' A
#
# COMPACT_ATOMS: atom_id res chain seq x y z
N THR A 1 9.86 -7.52 15.08
CA THR A 1 9.50 -8.45 13.99
C THR A 1 8.03 -8.77 14.16
N VAL A 2 7.21 -8.52 13.14
CA VAL A 2 5.80 -8.94 13.16
C VAL A 2 5.80 -10.45 12.98
N ASP A 3 5.48 -11.20 14.04
CA ASP A 3 5.45 -12.67 14.01
C ASP A 3 4.00 -13.18 14.10
N ALA A 4 3.82 -14.49 13.96
CA ALA A 4 2.50 -15.12 13.93
C ALA A 4 1.69 -14.93 15.23
N ALA A 5 2.33 -14.60 16.36
CA ALA A 5 1.64 -14.30 17.61
C ALA A 5 0.94 -12.93 17.60
N ASP A 6 1.35 -12.02 16.72
CA ASP A 6 0.70 -10.70 16.52
C ASP A 6 -0.73 -10.83 15.96
N TYR A 7 -0.96 -11.88 15.14
CA TYR A 7 -2.27 -12.13 14.54
C TYR A 7 -3.33 -12.57 15.56
N THR A 8 -2.93 -13.31 16.62
CA THR A 8 -3.84 -13.76 17.67
C THR A 8 -4.36 -12.61 18.53
N ILE A 9 -3.52 -11.63 18.89
CA ILE A 9 -3.94 -10.44 19.66
C ILE A 9 -5.02 -9.65 18.92
N ARG A 10 -4.85 -9.43 17.61
CA ARG A 10 -5.84 -8.70 16.80
C ARG A 10 -7.14 -9.49 16.63
N LYS A 11 -7.07 -10.82 16.59
CA LYS A 11 -8.25 -11.68 16.53
C LYS A 11 -9.02 -11.70 17.85
N ASP A 12 -8.32 -11.71 18.97
CA ASP A 12 -8.91 -11.72 20.31
C ASP A 12 -9.52 -10.36 20.69
N ALA A 13 -9.07 -9.27 20.08
CA ALA A 13 -9.68 -7.94 20.23
C ALA A 13 -11.03 -7.78 19.50
N PHE A 14 -11.39 -8.70 18.59
CA PHE A 14 -12.67 -8.63 17.87
C PHE A 14 -13.81 -8.96 18.85
N GLY A 15 -14.76 -8.02 19.02
CA GLY A 15 -15.80 -8.09 20.06
C GLY A 15 -15.40 -7.50 21.42
N SER A 16 -14.22 -6.86 21.53
CA SER A 16 -13.82 -6.16 22.75
C SER A 16 -14.77 -5.00 23.06
N THR A 17 -15.18 -4.89 24.33
CA THR A 17 -16.03 -3.81 24.86
C THR A 17 -15.31 -2.92 25.89
N THR A 18 -14.01 -3.15 26.08
CA THR A 18 -13.18 -2.46 27.09
C THR A 18 -12.03 -1.69 26.47
N GLU A 19 -11.57 -2.08 25.29
CA GLU A 19 -10.52 -1.39 24.52
C GLU A 19 -11.13 -0.91 23.19
N LEU A 20 -11.76 0.26 23.22
CA LEU A 20 -12.59 0.79 22.13
C LEU A 20 -11.81 1.68 21.16
N ALA A 21 -10.48 1.57 21.13
CA ALA A 21 -9.64 2.37 20.23
C ALA A 21 -9.94 2.14 18.74
N ALA A 22 -10.61 1.02 18.39
CA ALA A 22 -11.04 0.70 17.03
C ALA A 22 -12.58 0.69 16.86
N ASP A 23 -13.33 1.23 17.82
CA ASP A 23 -14.79 1.43 17.75
C ASP A 23 -15.09 2.69 16.92
N GLY A 24 -15.05 2.54 15.59
CA GLY A 24 -15.24 3.62 14.64
C GLY A 24 -16.66 4.19 14.66
N ASN A 25 -17.66 3.42 15.08
CA ASN A 25 -19.05 3.85 15.13
C ASN A 25 -19.52 4.28 16.55
N ASN A 26 -18.66 4.15 17.57
CA ASN A 26 -18.90 4.49 18.98
C ASN A 26 -20.05 3.72 19.64
N ASN A 27 -20.28 2.45 19.26
CA ASN A 27 -21.36 1.63 19.81
C ASN A 27 -20.93 0.82 21.06
N GLY A 28 -19.67 0.92 21.47
CA GLY A 28 -19.11 0.21 22.61
C GLY A 28 -18.64 -1.22 22.32
N VAL A 29 -18.54 -1.62 21.05
CA VAL A 29 -18.12 -2.96 20.59
C VAL A 29 -17.30 -2.82 19.31
N ILE A 30 -16.13 -3.46 19.24
CA ILE A 30 -15.39 -3.56 17.98
C ILE A 30 -15.95 -4.72 17.14
N ASP A 31 -16.59 -4.42 16.01
CA ASP A 31 -17.15 -5.40 15.09
C ASP A 31 -16.98 -5.05 13.59
N ALA A 32 -17.74 -5.73 12.72
CA ALA A 32 -17.66 -5.53 11.27
C ALA A 32 -18.22 -4.18 10.80
N ALA A 33 -19.06 -3.52 11.60
CA ALA A 33 -19.60 -2.21 11.28
C ALA A 33 -18.51 -1.13 11.41
N ASP A 34 -17.55 -1.26 12.32
CA ASP A 34 -16.42 -0.34 12.44
C ASP A 34 -15.50 -0.37 11.22
N TYR A 35 -15.30 -1.57 10.65
CA TYR A 35 -14.58 -1.70 9.38
C TYR A 35 -15.25 -0.93 8.24
N THR A 36 -16.58 -0.79 8.29
CA THR A 36 -17.32 -0.02 7.28
C THR A 36 -17.06 1.48 7.44
N VAL A 37 -17.08 2.00 8.67
CA VAL A 37 -16.73 3.40 8.94
C VAL A 37 -15.31 3.73 8.46
N TRP A 38 -14.33 2.90 8.83
CA TRP A 38 -12.95 3.12 8.38
C TRP A 38 -12.82 3.09 6.86
N LYS A 39 -13.51 2.16 6.19
CA LYS A 39 -13.47 2.04 4.74
C LYS A 39 -14.07 3.26 4.05
N ASP A 40 -15.17 3.78 4.58
CA ASP A 40 -15.84 4.95 4.03
C ASP A 40 -14.98 6.21 4.20
N ASP A 41 -14.22 6.30 5.29
CA ASP A 41 -13.27 7.39 5.54
C ASP A 41 -11.89 7.18 4.86
N PHE A 42 -11.61 5.98 4.33
CA PHE A 42 -10.32 5.65 3.74
C PHE A 42 -10.07 6.45 2.46
N GLY A 43 -9.08 7.34 2.50
CA GLY A 43 -8.74 8.25 1.40
C GLY A 43 -9.54 9.55 1.38
N ASN A 44 -10.51 9.71 2.30
CA ASN A 44 -11.26 10.95 2.49
C ASN A 44 -10.54 11.96 3.40
N SER A 45 -9.38 11.56 3.95
CA SER A 45 -8.45 12.50 4.56
C SER A 45 -8.00 13.50 3.50
N ALA A 46 -8.26 14.79 3.73
CA ALA A 46 -7.69 15.91 2.98
C ALA A 46 -6.17 15.95 3.21
N THR A 47 -5.46 14.93 2.72
CA THR A 47 -4.01 14.87 2.72
C THR A 47 -3.54 15.73 1.56
N ASN A 48 -2.79 16.78 1.89
CA ASN A 48 -1.78 17.30 1.01
C ASN A 48 -0.80 16.14 0.73
N VAL A 49 -1.14 15.29 -0.25
CA VAL A 49 -0.27 14.21 -0.70
C VAL A 49 0.85 14.90 -1.44
N SER A 50 1.93 15.22 -0.73
CA SER A 50 3.20 15.55 -1.36
C SER A 50 3.62 14.31 -2.12
N VAL A 51 3.25 14.25 -3.41
CA VAL A 51 3.63 13.16 -4.32
C VAL A 51 5.11 13.33 -4.60
N SER A 52 5.95 12.86 -3.68
CA SER A 52 7.39 12.77 -3.92
C SER A 52 7.57 11.76 -5.04
N THR A 53 8.00 12.23 -6.21
CA THR A 53 8.27 11.38 -7.37
C THR A 53 9.37 10.40 -7.00
N VAL A 54 8.99 9.17 -6.65
CA VAL A 54 9.94 8.09 -6.37
C VAL A 54 10.58 7.70 -7.71
N PRO A 55 11.89 7.91 -7.90
CA PRO A 55 12.55 7.52 -9.14
C PRO A 55 12.55 5.99 -9.22
N GLU A 56 11.88 5.40 -10.21
CA GLU A 56 11.81 3.96 -10.30
C GLU A 56 13.17 3.36 -10.69
N PRO A 57 13.72 2.40 -9.91
CA PRO A 57 15.02 1.78 -10.21
C PRO A 57 15.03 1.02 -11.54
N CYS A 58 13.87 0.62 -12.05
CA CYS A 58 13.72 -0.19 -13.25
C CYS A 58 13.56 0.61 -14.56
N ALA A 59 13.14 1.88 -14.49
CA ALA A 59 12.96 2.72 -15.67
C ALA A 59 14.30 2.96 -16.41
N LEU A 60 15.39 3.06 -15.65
CA LEU A 60 16.75 3.16 -16.20
C LEU A 60 17.19 1.85 -16.87
N SER A 61 16.93 0.70 -16.26
CA SER A 61 17.25 -0.61 -16.83
C SER A 61 16.51 -0.86 -18.15
N LEU A 62 15.22 -0.50 -18.21
CA LEU A 62 14.40 -0.61 -19.42
C LEU A 62 14.88 0.35 -20.52
N SER A 63 15.22 1.59 -20.16
CA SER A 63 15.73 2.59 -21.13
C SER A 63 17.09 2.19 -21.71
N LEU A 64 17.98 1.61 -20.90
CA LEU A 64 19.29 1.13 -21.34
C LEU A 64 19.18 -0.10 -22.25
N MET A 65 18.28 -1.06 -21.94
CA MET A 65 18.03 -2.20 -22.82
C MET A 65 17.44 -1.75 -24.15
N ALA A 66 16.48 -0.82 -24.15
CA ALA A 66 15.89 -0.26 -25.36
C ALA A 66 16.95 0.46 -26.24
N ALA A 67 17.80 1.29 -25.62
CA ALA A 67 18.88 1.97 -26.32
C ALA A 67 19.90 0.99 -26.92
N GLY A 68 20.26 -0.06 -26.19
CA GLY A 68 21.17 -1.11 -26.66
C GLY A 68 20.63 -1.87 -27.88
N MET A 69 19.33 -2.16 -27.92
CA MET A 69 18.68 -2.83 -29.07
C MET A 69 18.63 -1.93 -30.32
N LEU A 70 18.39 -0.63 -30.16
CA LEU A 70 18.38 0.35 -31.26
C LEU A 70 19.78 0.57 -31.85
N LEU A 71 20.81 0.68 -30.99
CA LEU A 71 22.21 0.80 -31.44
C LEU A 71 22.73 -0.50 -32.07
N GLY A 72 22.28 -1.67 -31.59
CA GLY A 72 22.62 -2.97 -32.15
C GLY A 72 21.98 -3.24 -33.51
N SER A 73 20.73 -2.84 -33.70
CA SER A 73 20.00 -3.01 -34.97
C SER A 73 20.54 -2.11 -36.08
N THR A 74 20.83 -0.84 -35.78
CA THR A 74 21.41 0.11 -36.74
C THR A 74 22.84 -0.25 -37.17
N ARG A 75 23.63 -0.89 -36.31
CA ARG A 75 24.96 -1.43 -36.66
C ARG A 75 24.86 -2.63 -37.61
N ARG A 76 23.85 -3.47 -37.48
CA ARG A 76 23.62 -4.64 -38.35
C ARG A 76 23.10 -4.25 -39.74
N GLN A 77 22.44 -3.10 -39.87
CA GLN A 77 21.92 -2.58 -41.14
C GLN A 77 22.98 -1.90 -42.03
N ARG A 78 24.22 -1.75 -41.55
CA ARG A 78 25.32 -1.05 -42.24
C ARG A 78 26.39 -1.99 -42.83
N CYS A 79 26.15 -3.31 -42.81
CA CYS A 79 26.90 -4.33 -43.54
C CYS A 79 26.03 -4.84 -44.70
#